data_AF-A0A822DQR5-F1
#
_entry.id   AF-A0A822DQR5-F1
#
_cell.length_a   1.000
_cell.length_b   1.000
_cell.length_c   1.000
_cell.angle_alpha   90.00
_cell.angle_beta   90.00
_cell.angle_gamma   90.00
#
_symmetry.space_group_name_H-M   'P 1'
#
loop_
_entity.id
_entity.type
_entity.pdbx_description
1 polymer ?
#
loop_
_entity_poly.entity_id
_entity_poly.type
_entity_poly.pdbx_seq_one_letter_code
_entity_poly.pdbx_strand_id
1 'polypeptide(L)'
;SEVDISIPDAVGRLEILRIHTKNMKLGEDVDLVQIANETHGYVGADLASLCSEAALQQIREKMDVIDLEEDTIDYEVLDSLDVTQDNFRFALNQSIPSVLRETVVEVPFVTWEDIGGLENVKRELQELVEYPIEHPEKFLIWGMTSSRGVLLYGPPGCGKTLLAKALANKCQANFISVKSSELFQTRGEKQKALF
;
A
#
# COMPACT_ATOMS: atom_id res chain seq x y z
N SER A 1 -26.55 12.10 4.83
CA SER A 1 -25.77 11.41 5.87
C SER A 1 -24.45 11.05 5.26
N GLU A 2 -23.37 11.69 5.68
CA GLU A 2 -22.02 11.33 5.23
C GLU A 2 -21.66 10.04 5.98
N VAL A 3 -21.52 8.92 5.27
CA VAL A 3 -21.16 7.63 5.85
C VAL A 3 -19.64 7.56 5.79
N ASP A 4 -18.99 7.87 6.91
CA ASP A 4 -17.54 7.77 7.06
C ASP A 4 -17.18 6.29 7.29
N ILE A 5 -16.67 5.63 6.26
CA ILE A 5 -16.26 4.21 6.34
C ILE A 5 -14.83 4.18 6.87
N SER A 6 -14.69 4.08 8.19
CA SER A 6 -13.39 3.94 8.85
C SER A 6 -12.73 2.60 8.53
N ILE A 7 -11.39 2.56 8.56
CA ILE A 7 -10.62 1.32 8.39
C ILE A 7 -10.95 0.39 9.57
N PRO A 8 -11.34 -0.88 9.31
CA PRO A 8 -11.70 -1.80 10.37
C PRO A 8 -10.49 -2.23 11.20
N ASP A 9 -10.68 -2.36 12.50
CA ASP A 9 -9.73 -2.99 13.41
C ASP A 9 -9.73 -4.52 13.22
N ALA A 10 -8.90 -5.26 13.97
CA ALA A 10 -8.80 -6.72 13.84
C ALA A 10 -10.15 -7.43 14.08
N VAL A 11 -10.99 -6.91 14.98
CA VAL A 11 -12.32 -7.48 15.26
C VAL A 11 -13.24 -7.26 14.06
N GLY A 12 -13.30 -6.04 13.52
CA GLY A 12 -14.08 -5.73 12.33
C GLY A 12 -13.62 -6.51 11.10
N ARG A 13 -12.31 -6.70 10.91
CA ARG A 13 -11.78 -7.54 9.83
C ARG A 13 -12.19 -9.01 9.98
N LEU A 14 -12.18 -9.55 11.19
CA LEU A 14 -12.68 -10.90 11.46
C LEU A 14 -14.17 -11.04 11.13
N GLU A 15 -14.99 -10.05 11.46
CA GLU A 15 -16.42 -10.04 11.09
C GLU A 15 -16.62 -10.03 9.57
N ILE A 16 -15.86 -9.19 8.86
CA ILE A 16 -15.89 -9.13 7.40
C ILE A 16 -15.47 -10.46 6.79
N LEU A 17 -14.37 -11.05 7.25
CA LEU A 17 -13.91 -12.37 6.82
C LEU A 17 -15.01 -13.42 7.00
N ARG A 18 -15.65 -13.47 8.18
CA ARG A 18 -16.76 -14.40 8.46
C ARG A 18 -17.95 -14.21 7.51
N ILE A 19 -18.25 -12.97 7.11
CA ILE A 19 -19.31 -12.69 6.13
C ILE A 19 -18.94 -13.27 4.77
N HIS A 20 -17.73 -13.01 4.30
CA HIS A 20 -17.28 -13.45 2.98
C HIS A 20 -16.98 -14.94 2.89
N THR A 21 -16.64 -15.58 4.02
CA THR A 21 -16.40 -17.04 4.07
C THR A 21 -17.65 -17.85 4.44
N LYS A 22 -18.80 -17.21 4.71
CA LYS A 22 -20.02 -17.90 5.17
C LYS A 22 -20.48 -19.04 4.25
N ASN A 23 -20.28 -18.88 2.94
CA ASN A 23 -20.67 -19.86 1.92
C ASN A 23 -19.46 -20.62 1.35
N MET A 24 -18.27 -20.45 1.92
CA MET A 24 -17.09 -21.19 1.54
C MET A 24 -17.01 -22.47 2.38
N LYS A 25 -16.71 -23.59 1.74
CA LYS A 25 -16.33 -24.81 2.45
C LYS A 25 -14.90 -24.60 2.96
N LEU A 26 -14.74 -24.35 4.26
CA LEU A 26 -13.42 -24.09 4.85
C LEU A 26 -12.84 -25.39 5.43
N GLY A 27 -11.53 -25.58 5.24
CA GLY A 27 -10.78 -26.63 5.93
C GLY A 27 -10.75 -26.40 7.44
N GLU A 28 -10.62 -27.48 8.21
CA GLU A 28 -10.54 -27.44 9.68
C GLU A 28 -9.30 -26.67 10.19
N ASP A 29 -8.29 -26.51 9.33
CA ASP A 29 -7.03 -25.82 9.58
C ASP A 29 -7.13 -24.29 9.47
N VAL A 30 -8.25 -23.76 8.96
CA VAL A 30 -8.39 -22.33 8.68
C VAL A 30 -8.56 -21.52 9.96
N ASP A 31 -7.61 -20.61 10.21
CA ASP A 31 -7.65 -19.64 11.31
C ASP A 31 -7.93 -18.22 10.79
N LEU A 32 -9.23 -17.87 10.76
CA LEU A 32 -9.68 -16.53 10.37
C LEU A 32 -9.24 -15.44 11.37
N VAL A 33 -8.97 -15.78 12.63
CA VAL A 33 -8.47 -14.82 13.63
C VAL A 33 -7.03 -14.45 13.30
N GLN A 34 -6.21 -15.44 12.94
CA GLN A 34 -4.86 -15.20 12.45
C GLN A 34 -4.88 -14.32 11.18
N ILE A 35 -5.71 -14.64 10.19
CA ILE A 35 -5.82 -13.86 8.95
C ILE A 35 -6.26 -12.41 9.24
N ALA A 36 -7.21 -12.21 10.15
CA ALA A 36 -7.63 -10.87 10.56
C ALA A 36 -6.48 -10.07 11.22
N ASN A 37 -5.61 -10.72 11.99
CA ASN A 37 -4.44 -10.10 12.60
C ASN A 37 -3.34 -9.80 11.57
N GLU A 38 -3.22 -10.55 10.49
CA GLU A 38 -2.20 -10.33 9.46
C GLU A 38 -2.60 -9.25 8.43
N THR A 39 -3.90 -8.97 8.29
CA THR A 39 -4.48 -8.06 7.28
C THR A 39 -4.57 -6.59 7.75
N HIS A 40 -3.49 -6.06 8.34
CA HIS A 40 -3.46 -4.66 8.78
C HIS A 40 -3.72 -3.69 7.61
N GLY A 41 -4.65 -2.76 7.79
CA GLY A 41 -4.99 -1.75 6.79
C GLY A 41 -5.89 -2.25 5.65
N TYR A 42 -6.30 -3.52 5.65
CA TYR A 42 -7.28 -4.03 4.69
C TYR A 42 -8.66 -3.47 5.00
N VAL A 43 -9.38 -3.03 3.97
CA VAL A 43 -10.79 -2.63 4.06
C VAL A 43 -11.71 -3.76 3.55
N GLY A 44 -13.02 -3.56 3.64
CA GLY A 44 -14.01 -4.57 3.25
C GLY A 44 -13.82 -5.14 1.84
N ALA A 45 -13.53 -4.28 0.87
CA ALA A 45 -13.25 -4.71 -0.49
C ALA A 45 -11.97 -5.56 -0.61
N ASP A 46 -10.90 -5.19 0.10
CA ASP A 46 -9.64 -5.96 0.08
C ASP A 46 -9.84 -7.35 0.68
N LEU A 47 -10.58 -7.47 1.79
CA LEU A 47 -10.90 -8.74 2.43
C LEU A 47 -11.83 -9.61 1.57
N ALA A 48 -12.80 -9.00 0.90
CA ALA A 48 -13.66 -9.71 -0.06
C ALA A 48 -12.84 -10.30 -1.22
N SER A 49 -11.91 -9.52 -1.76
CA SER A 49 -10.97 -9.99 -2.80
C SER A 49 -10.04 -11.08 -2.27
N LEU A 50 -9.53 -10.94 -1.05
CA LEU A 50 -8.68 -11.96 -0.40
C LEU A 50 -9.40 -13.31 -0.31
N CYS A 51 -10.65 -13.33 0.18
CA CYS A 51 -11.46 -14.55 0.25
C CYS A 51 -11.72 -15.15 -1.14
N SER A 52 -11.99 -14.30 -2.13
CA SER A 52 -12.23 -14.73 -3.51
C SER A 52 -10.99 -15.37 -4.13
N GLU A 53 -9.81 -14.78 -3.91
CA GLU A 53 -8.55 -15.31 -4.40
C GLU A 53 -8.19 -16.64 -3.72
N ALA A 54 -8.42 -16.77 -2.41
CA ALA A 54 -8.22 -18.04 -1.70
C ALA A 54 -9.12 -19.16 -2.26
N ALA A 55 -10.39 -18.86 -2.56
CA ALA A 55 -11.29 -19.82 -3.19
C ALA A 55 -10.84 -20.21 -4.61
N LEU A 56 -10.42 -19.23 -5.42
CA LEU A 56 -9.92 -19.48 -6.77
C LEU A 56 -8.62 -20.30 -6.74
N GLN A 57 -7.76 -20.07 -5.77
CA GLN A 57 -6.54 -20.85 -5.61
C GLN A 57 -6.85 -22.33 -5.35
N GLN A 58 -7.83 -22.63 -4.48
CA GLN A 58 -8.26 -24.02 -4.26
C GLN A 58 -8.80 -24.66 -5.54
N ILE A 59 -9.58 -23.92 -6.34
CA ILE A 59 -10.08 -24.41 -7.64
C ILE A 59 -8.92 -24.69 -8.60
N ARG A 60 -7.92 -23.80 -8.68
CA ARG A 60 -6.74 -23.98 -9.53
C ARG A 60 -5.95 -25.23 -9.15
N GLU A 61 -5.79 -25.50 -7.87
CA GLU A 61 -5.09 -26.70 -7.36
C GLU A 61 -5.83 -28.00 -7.70
N LYS A 62 -7.15 -27.92 -7.91
CA LYS A 62 -8.01 -29.06 -8.26
C LYS A 62 -8.35 -29.15 -9.73
N MET A 63 -7.87 -28.22 -10.56
CA MET A 63 -8.21 -28.12 -11.98
C MET A 63 -7.79 -29.35 -12.79
N ASP A 64 -6.75 -30.06 -12.36
CA ASP A 64 -6.32 -31.32 -13.00
C ASP A 64 -7.30 -32.50 -12.75
N VAL A 65 -8.18 -32.37 -11.76
CA VAL A 65 -9.15 -33.41 -11.35
C VAL A 65 -10.58 -33.03 -11.75
N ILE A 66 -10.83 -31.74 -12.01
CA ILE A 66 -12.13 -31.25 -12.48
C ILE A 66 -12.19 -31.43 -13.99
N ASP A 67 -13.02 -32.37 -14.46
CA ASP A 67 -13.35 -32.45 -15.87
C ASP A 67 -14.30 -31.30 -16.23
N LEU A 68 -13.84 -30.41 -17.12
CA LEU A 68 -14.59 -29.24 -17.58
C LEU A 68 -15.55 -29.58 -18.74
N GLU A 69 -15.46 -30.79 -19.31
CA GLU A 69 -16.33 -31.25 -20.39
C GLU A 69 -17.62 -31.89 -19.86
N GLU A 70 -17.67 -32.28 -18.59
CA GLU A 70 -18.85 -32.83 -17.94
C GLU A 70 -19.73 -31.74 -17.30
N ASP A 71 -21.05 -31.86 -17.46
CA ASP A 71 -22.03 -30.94 -16.86
C ASP A 71 -22.19 -31.12 -15.33
N THR A 72 -21.55 -32.15 -14.75
CA THR A 72 -21.64 -32.50 -13.34
C THR A 72 -20.27 -32.75 -12.74
N ILE A 73 -20.01 -32.20 -11.56
CA ILE A 73 -18.79 -32.46 -10.79
C ILE A 73 -19.04 -33.65 -9.86
N ASP A 74 -18.13 -34.62 -9.87
CA ASP A 74 -18.18 -35.77 -8.97
C ASP A 74 -18.21 -35.35 -7.49
N TYR A 75 -18.98 -36.09 -6.70
CA TYR A 75 -19.13 -35.81 -5.27
C TYR A 75 -17.78 -35.83 -4.53
N GLU A 76 -16.87 -36.74 -4.90
CA GLU A 76 -15.54 -36.83 -4.30
C GLU A 76 -14.69 -35.57 -4.56
N VAL A 77 -14.81 -34.99 -5.77
CA VAL A 77 -14.13 -33.75 -6.13
C VAL A 77 -14.75 -32.59 -5.34
N LEU A 78 -16.09 -32.48 -5.32
CA LEU A 78 -16.82 -31.48 -4.54
C LEU A 78 -16.48 -31.53 -3.05
N ASP A 79 -16.37 -32.73 -2.48
CA ASP A 79 -16.04 -32.91 -1.08
C ASP A 79 -14.58 -32.52 -0.78
N SER A 80 -13.69 -32.58 -1.78
CA SER A 80 -12.27 -32.20 -1.63
C SER A 80 -11.98 -30.71 -1.88
N LEU A 81 -13.00 -29.88 -2.16
CA LEU A 81 -12.86 -28.44 -2.48
C LEU A 81 -12.81 -27.54 -1.23
N ASP A 82 -12.37 -28.06 -0.09
CA ASP A 82 -12.16 -27.26 1.13
C ASP A 82 -11.08 -26.21 0.88
N VAL A 83 -11.42 -24.93 1.12
CA VAL A 83 -10.45 -23.83 1.10
C VAL A 83 -9.63 -23.89 2.38
N THR A 84 -8.32 -24.09 2.24
CA THR A 84 -7.37 -24.33 3.33
C THR A 84 -6.66 -23.06 3.77
N GLN A 85 -5.93 -23.12 4.89
CA GLN A 85 -5.10 -22.02 5.37
C GLN A 85 -4.00 -21.66 4.36
N ASP A 86 -3.47 -22.64 3.63
CA ASP A 86 -2.43 -22.40 2.63
C ASP A 86 -2.97 -21.64 1.41
N ASN A 87 -4.24 -21.83 1.02
CA ASN A 87 -4.86 -21.00 -0.01
C ASN A 87 -4.99 -19.53 0.45
N PHE A 88 -5.32 -19.28 1.73
CA PHE A 88 -5.32 -17.93 2.30
C PHE A 88 -3.92 -17.32 2.37
N ARG A 89 -2.89 -18.10 2.75
CA ARG A 89 -1.49 -17.64 2.73
C ARG A 89 -1.04 -17.27 1.32
N PHE A 90 -1.43 -18.07 0.33
CA PHE A 90 -1.19 -17.75 -1.08
C PHE A 90 -1.83 -16.40 -1.44
N ALA A 91 -3.12 -16.22 -1.13
CA ALA A 91 -3.84 -14.99 -1.42
C ALA A 91 -3.26 -13.75 -0.70
N LEU A 92 -2.78 -13.92 0.54
CA LEU A 92 -2.08 -12.87 1.29
C LEU A 92 -0.78 -12.44 0.58
N ASN A 93 0.00 -13.39 0.06
CA ASN A 93 1.22 -13.09 -0.68
C ASN A 93 0.98 -12.37 -2.02
N GLN A 94 -0.23 -12.47 -2.57
CA GLN A 94 -0.61 -11.81 -3.83
C GLN A 94 -1.34 -10.47 -3.61
N SER A 95 -1.69 -10.11 -2.37
CA SER A 95 -2.53 -8.94 -2.09
C SER A 95 -1.79 -7.85 -1.32
N ILE A 96 -2.13 -6.60 -1.63
CA ILE A 96 -1.67 -5.40 -0.93
C ILE A 96 -2.92 -4.59 -0.58
N PRO A 97 -3.08 -4.13 0.68
CA PRO A 97 -4.24 -3.37 1.09
C PRO A 97 -4.36 -2.09 0.26
N SER A 98 -5.58 -1.80 -0.18
CA SER A 98 -5.88 -0.62 -0.98
C SER A 98 -5.49 0.69 -0.28
N VAL A 99 -5.50 0.72 1.06
CA VAL A 99 -5.06 1.88 1.84
C VAL A 99 -3.57 2.20 1.61
N LEU A 100 -2.71 1.19 1.42
CA LEU A 100 -1.30 1.42 1.10
C LEU A 100 -1.09 1.89 -0.35
N ARG A 101 -2.08 1.71 -1.23
CA ARG A 101 -2.05 2.28 -2.59
C ARG A 101 -2.24 3.80 -2.61
N GLU A 102 -2.67 4.44 -1.53
CA GLU A 102 -2.65 5.92 -1.43
C GLU A 102 -1.30 6.48 -0.97
N THR A 103 -0.42 5.67 -0.36
CA THR A 103 0.95 6.04 0.06
C THR A 103 2.01 5.30 -0.76
N VAL A 104 1.82 5.18 -2.07
CA VAL A 104 2.85 4.56 -2.93
C VAL A 104 4.04 5.50 -3.01
N VAL A 105 5.20 4.99 -2.63
CA VAL A 105 6.51 5.55 -2.97
C VAL A 105 6.57 5.63 -4.49
N GLU A 106 6.27 6.80 -5.05
CA GLU A 106 6.43 7.03 -6.48
C GLU A 106 7.91 7.26 -6.74
N VAL A 107 8.48 6.55 -7.73
CA VAL A 107 9.65 7.07 -8.43
C VAL A 107 9.09 8.08 -9.43
N PRO A 108 9.27 9.39 -9.22
CA PRO A 108 8.64 10.37 -10.09
C PRO A 108 9.26 10.27 -11.49
N PHE A 109 8.48 10.39 -12.56
CA PHE A 109 9.02 10.48 -13.93
C PHE A 109 9.36 11.92 -14.35
N VAL A 110 9.03 12.90 -13.50
CA VAL A 110 9.24 14.32 -13.76
C VAL A 110 10.73 14.64 -13.69
N THR A 111 11.23 15.38 -14.66
CA THR A 111 12.62 15.85 -14.74
C THR A 111 12.68 17.38 -14.60
N TRP A 112 13.89 17.94 -14.48
CA TRP A 112 14.08 19.40 -14.46
C TRP A 112 13.61 20.09 -15.74
N GLU A 113 13.61 19.38 -16.87
CA GLU A 113 13.20 19.89 -18.19
C GLU A 113 11.68 20.06 -18.28
N ASP A 114 10.92 19.26 -17.53
CA ASP A 114 9.46 19.35 -17.46
C ASP A 114 8.97 20.59 -16.68
N ILE A 115 9.88 21.34 -16.05
CA ILE A 115 9.57 22.49 -15.21
C ILE A 115 10.11 23.76 -15.85
N GLY A 116 9.22 24.60 -16.38
CA GLY A 116 9.60 25.91 -16.93
C GLY A 116 9.99 26.92 -15.83
N GLY A 117 11.12 27.61 -16.02
CA GLY A 117 11.56 28.71 -15.15
C GLY A 117 12.09 28.25 -13.78
N LEU A 118 12.03 29.15 -12.79
CA LEU A 118 12.52 28.91 -11.42
C LEU A 118 14.01 28.54 -11.33
N GLU A 119 14.84 28.99 -12.27
CA GLU A 119 16.25 28.60 -12.40
C GLU A 119 17.07 28.83 -11.13
N ASN A 120 16.77 29.90 -10.37
CA ASN A 120 17.44 30.15 -9.09
C ASN A 120 17.06 29.10 -8.04
N VAL A 121 15.78 28.72 -7.96
CA VAL A 121 15.29 27.72 -6.99
C VAL A 121 15.79 26.32 -7.36
N LYS A 122 15.80 25.98 -8.66
CA LYS A 122 16.37 24.72 -9.15
C LYS A 122 17.83 24.60 -8.70
N ARG A 123 18.64 25.63 -8.98
CA ARG A 123 20.06 25.68 -8.60
C ARG A 123 20.27 25.51 -7.10
N GLU A 124 19.52 26.24 -6.27
CA GLU A 124 19.61 26.12 -4.81
C GLU A 124 19.25 24.71 -4.33
N LEU A 125 18.22 24.09 -4.89
CA LEU A 125 17.85 22.70 -4.55
C LEU A 125 18.94 21.70 -4.93
N GLN A 126 19.58 21.88 -6.08
CA GLN A 126 20.68 21.04 -6.53
C GLN A 126 21.89 21.17 -5.59
N GLU A 127 22.27 22.39 -5.24
CA GLU A 127 23.40 22.65 -4.35
C GLU A 127 23.17 22.09 -2.93
N LEU A 128 21.93 22.17 -2.45
CA LEU A 128 21.57 21.77 -1.08
C LEU A 128 21.33 20.26 -0.92
N VAL A 129 20.91 19.57 -1.97
CA VAL A 129 20.44 18.18 -1.90
C VAL A 129 21.18 17.26 -2.87
N GLU A 130 21.34 17.64 -4.14
CA GLU A 130 21.98 16.82 -5.18
C GLU A 130 23.49 16.74 -4.97
N TYR A 131 24.17 17.88 -4.80
CA TYR A 131 25.64 17.93 -4.70
C TYR A 131 26.23 17.18 -3.48
N PRO A 132 25.60 17.23 -2.28
CA PRO A 132 26.06 16.39 -1.17
C PRO A 132 25.97 14.90 -1.44
N ILE A 133 25.04 14.46 -2.30
CA ILE A 133 24.86 13.05 -2.68
C ILE A 133 25.84 12.66 -3.79
N GLU A 134 26.06 13.53 -4.79
CA GLU A 134 26.97 13.28 -5.91
C GLU A 134 28.46 13.42 -5.55
N HIS A 135 28.80 14.27 -4.58
CA HIS A 135 30.19 14.60 -4.20
C HIS A 135 30.47 14.46 -2.69
N PRO A 136 30.19 13.31 -2.07
CA PRO A 136 30.31 13.12 -0.62
C PRO A 136 31.74 13.38 -0.09
N GLU A 137 32.77 13.09 -0.90
CA GLU A 137 34.18 13.27 -0.54
C GLU A 137 34.57 14.74 -0.34
N LYS A 138 34.03 15.67 -1.14
CA LYS A 138 34.34 17.10 -1.04
C LYS A 138 33.69 17.73 0.19
N PHE A 139 32.48 17.29 0.52
CA PHE A 139 31.75 17.77 1.70
C PHE A 139 32.40 17.32 3.01
N LEU A 140 32.98 16.11 3.04
CA LEU A 140 33.71 15.59 4.19
C LEU A 140 35.00 16.40 4.47
N ILE A 141 35.75 16.76 3.42
CA ILE A 141 37.02 17.50 3.52
C ILE A 141 36.79 18.93 4.04
N TRP A 142 35.66 19.56 3.70
CA TRP A 142 35.34 20.94 4.11
C TRP A 142 34.55 21.05 5.41
N GLY A 143 34.26 19.93 6.09
CA GLY A 143 33.51 19.94 7.35
C GLY A 143 32.10 20.48 7.23
N MET A 144 31.50 20.44 6.03
CA MET A 144 30.17 20.96 5.77
C MET A 144 29.11 19.90 6.09
N THR A 145 28.07 20.28 6.82
CA THR A 145 26.93 19.40 7.14
C THR A 145 25.83 19.56 6.10
N SER A 146 25.28 18.44 5.62
CA SER A 146 24.09 18.45 4.74
C SER A 146 22.91 19.16 5.41
N SER A 147 22.10 19.88 4.62
CA SER A 147 20.93 20.58 5.12
C SER A 147 19.89 19.57 5.64
N ARG A 148 19.28 19.83 6.81
CA ARG A 148 18.36 18.86 7.45
C ARG A 148 16.95 18.85 6.83
N GLY A 149 16.66 19.74 5.89
CA GLY A 149 15.37 19.82 5.22
C GLY A 149 15.19 21.13 4.46
N VAL A 150 14.34 21.09 3.43
CA VAL A 150 13.99 22.25 2.59
C VAL A 150 12.50 22.54 2.73
N LEU A 151 12.15 23.82 2.87
CA LEU A 151 10.76 24.28 2.88
C LEU A 151 10.47 25.11 1.62
N LEU A 152 9.64 24.57 0.73
CA LEU A 152 9.14 25.29 -0.45
C LEU A 152 7.84 26.03 -0.11
N TYR A 153 7.83 27.35 -0.24
CA TYR A 153 6.65 28.19 -0.01
C TYR A 153 6.32 29.10 -1.20
N GLY A 154 5.05 29.46 -1.35
CA GLY A 154 4.57 30.33 -2.44
C GLY A 154 3.11 30.05 -2.83
N PRO A 155 2.51 30.85 -3.72
CA PRO A 155 1.12 30.71 -4.15
C PRO A 155 0.78 29.29 -4.67
N PRO A 156 -0.48 28.85 -4.59
CA PRO A 156 -0.88 27.56 -5.15
C PRO A 156 -0.62 27.51 -6.66
N GLY A 157 -0.23 26.36 -7.19
CA GLY A 157 0.04 26.18 -8.63
C GLY A 157 1.45 26.58 -9.11
N CYS A 158 2.33 27.14 -8.27
CA CYS A 158 3.68 27.54 -8.68
C CYS A 158 4.72 26.39 -8.79
N GLY A 159 4.31 25.16 -9.08
CA GLY A 159 5.23 24.06 -9.37
C GLY A 159 6.05 23.48 -8.20
N LYS A 160 5.80 23.87 -6.94
CA LYS A 160 6.54 23.39 -5.75
C LYS A 160 6.59 21.86 -5.64
N THR A 161 5.46 21.18 -5.84
CA THR A 161 5.38 19.71 -5.80
C THR A 161 6.13 19.08 -6.97
N LEU A 162 6.11 19.72 -8.15
CA LEU A 162 6.86 19.25 -9.32
C LEU A 162 8.37 19.37 -9.10
N LEU A 163 8.84 20.47 -8.49
CA LEU A 163 10.25 20.63 -8.11
C LEU A 163 10.72 19.52 -7.18
N ALA A 164 9.92 19.18 -6.16
CA ALA A 164 10.25 18.09 -5.23
C ALA A 164 10.28 16.72 -5.93
N LYS A 165 9.35 16.47 -6.87
CA LYS A 165 9.32 15.25 -7.70
C LYS A 165 10.53 15.18 -8.64
N ALA A 166 10.89 16.26 -9.31
CA ALA A 166 12.06 16.31 -10.21
C ALA A 166 13.38 16.10 -9.47
N LEU A 167 13.53 16.70 -8.29
CA LEU A 167 14.70 16.50 -7.45
C LEU A 167 14.82 15.04 -6.99
N ALA A 168 13.72 14.42 -6.55
CA ALA A 168 13.70 13.02 -6.15
C ALA A 168 14.03 12.08 -7.31
N ASN A 169 13.48 12.33 -8.51
CA ASN A 169 13.84 11.60 -9.72
C ASN A 169 15.35 11.72 -10.03
N LYS A 170 15.88 12.94 -10.00
CA LYS A 170 17.30 13.20 -10.31
C LYS A 170 18.24 12.51 -9.33
N CYS A 171 17.89 12.50 -8.04
CA CYS A 171 18.66 11.82 -7.00
C CYS A 171 18.42 10.30 -6.96
N GLN A 172 17.59 9.74 -7.85
CA GLN A 172 17.12 8.34 -7.81
C GLN A 172 16.60 7.95 -6.42
N ALA A 173 15.90 8.89 -5.78
CA ALA A 173 15.42 8.78 -4.41
C ALA A 173 13.91 8.49 -4.39
N ASN A 174 13.49 7.76 -3.36
CA ASN A 174 12.08 7.52 -3.07
C ASN A 174 11.37 8.83 -2.78
N PHE A 175 10.23 9.09 -3.43
CA PHE A 175 9.39 10.25 -3.14
C PHE A 175 8.23 9.86 -2.23
N ILE A 176 8.17 10.46 -1.05
CA ILE A 176 7.08 10.27 -0.09
C ILE A 176 6.33 11.60 0.02
N SER A 177 5.11 11.64 -0.50
CA SER A 177 4.21 12.78 -0.32
C SER A 177 3.28 12.49 0.84
N VAL A 178 3.33 13.34 1.87
CA VAL A 178 2.37 13.29 2.98
C VAL A 178 1.52 14.56 2.94
N LYS A 179 0.21 14.41 2.73
CA LYS A 179 -0.73 15.54 2.77
C LYS A 179 -1.13 15.82 4.21
N SER A 180 -1.43 17.08 4.51
CA SER A 180 -1.88 17.46 5.85
C SER A 180 -3.16 16.73 6.27
N SER A 181 -4.08 16.49 5.33
CA SER A 181 -5.29 15.66 5.57
C SER A 181 -4.97 14.25 6.06
N GLU A 182 -3.88 13.64 5.57
CA GLU A 182 -3.43 12.30 5.97
C GLU A 182 -2.82 12.31 7.38
N LEU A 183 -2.08 13.36 7.75
CA LEU A 183 -1.48 13.52 9.09
C LEU A 183 -2.51 13.73 10.19
N PHE A 184 -3.62 14.42 9.89
CA PHE A 184 -4.67 14.68 10.88
C PHE A 184 -5.53 13.45 11.15
N GLN A 185 -5.66 12.52 10.20
CA GLN A 185 -6.37 11.25 10.40
C GLN A 185 -5.71 10.40 11.50
N THR A 186 -4.38 10.31 11.52
CA THR A 186 -3.65 9.53 12.52
C THR A 186 -3.66 10.15 13.93
N ARG A 187 -3.96 11.45 14.07
CA ARG A 187 -4.05 12.12 15.38
C ARG A 187 -5.42 11.99 16.06
N GLY A 188 -6.49 11.76 15.30
CA GLY A 188 -7.83 11.58 15.86
C GLY A 188 -7.95 10.39 16.83
N GLU A 189 -7.12 9.35 16.64
CA GLU A 189 -7.10 8.17 17.51
C GLU A 189 -6.34 8.39 18.83
N LYS A 190 -5.40 9.35 18.90
CA LYS A 190 -4.61 9.59 20.12
C LYS A 190 -5.29 10.53 21.13
N GLN A 191 -6.35 11.24 20.76
CA GLN A 191 -7.04 12.15 21.68
C GLN A 191 -8.15 11.48 22.52
N LYS A 192 -8.65 10.31 22.12
CA LYS A 192 -9.68 9.55 22.86
C LYS A 192 -9.13 8.67 24.00
N ALA A 193 -7.81 8.63 24.20
CA ALA A 193 -7.18 7.86 25.29
C ALA A 193 -6.87 8.69 26.54
N LEU A 194 -7.28 9.96 26.59
CA LEU A 194 -7.06 10.84 27.75
C LEU A 194 -8.29 11.72 28.02
N PHE A 195 -9.48 11.14 28.17
CA PHE A 195 -10.58 11.65 29.02
C PHE A 195 -11.55 10.51 29.32
#